data_AF-A0A8T4ZBE8-F1
#
_entry.id   AF-A0A8T4ZBE8-F1
#
_cell.length_a   1.000
_cell.length_b   1.000
_cell.length_c   1.000
_cell.angle_alpha   90.00
_cell.angle_beta   90.00
_cell.angle_gamma   90.00
#
_symmetry.space_group_name_H-M   'P 1'
#
loop_
_entity.id
_entity.type
_entity.pdbx_description
1 polymer ?
#
loop_
_entity_poly.entity_id
_entity_poly.type
_entity_poly.pdbx_seq_one_letter_code
_entity_poly.pdbx_strand_id
1 'polypeptide(L)'
;MRLRIPKIHAPPEWGIEPVKQDYRYLGFIDYFVLWSSLGVGLLVLLAGSLLVPALSLHEAILAIVLGTAIGNLPLILAGWVGSEYAIPTMVTVRSSFGIRGSYIATFLNLIQLVGWTAFEVIIMAKAADTISLSIAGYSNTTLWIVVFTMF
;
A
#
# COMPACT_ATOMS: atom_id res chain seq x y z
N MET A 1 23.95 27.60 24.33
CA MET A 1 23.12 27.54 23.10
C MET A 1 22.03 26.49 23.33
N ARG A 2 20.80 26.89 23.68
CA ARG A 2 19.70 25.94 23.96
C ARG A 2 19.08 25.50 22.63
N LEU A 3 19.27 24.25 22.24
CA LEU A 3 18.57 23.64 21.10
C LEU A 3 17.05 23.64 21.40
N ARG A 4 16.29 24.47 20.68
CA ARG A 4 14.83 24.43 20.69
C ARG A 4 14.42 23.18 19.91
N ILE A 5 14.11 22.10 20.62
CA ILE A 5 13.51 20.90 20.03
C ILE A 5 12.14 21.34 19.48
N PRO A 6 11.88 21.22 18.17
CA PRO A 6 10.56 21.50 17.63
C PRO A 6 9.57 20.52 18.27
N LYS A 7 8.54 21.05 18.93
CA LYS A 7 7.45 20.23 19.47
C LYS A 7 6.70 19.63 18.28
N ILE A 8 6.97 18.35 18.01
CA ILE A 8 6.23 17.54 17.04
C ILE A 8 4.85 17.34 17.66
N HIS A 9 3.87 18.13 17.21
CA HIS A 9 2.47 17.90 17.55
C HIS A 9 1.95 16.80 16.63
N ALA A 10 1.20 15.84 17.19
CA ALA A 10 0.47 14.90 16.37
C ALA A 10 -0.46 15.68 15.42
N PRO A 11 -0.55 15.28 14.14
CA PRO A 11 -1.51 15.89 13.23
C PRO A 11 -2.93 15.73 13.80
N PRO A 12 -3.84 16.68 13.54
CA PRO A 12 -5.23 16.56 13.97
C PRO A 12 -5.87 15.29 13.38
N GLU A 13 -6.79 14.66 14.12
CA GLU A 13 -7.57 13.53 13.61
C GLU A 13 -8.98 14.00 13.26
N TRP A 14 -9.38 13.86 11.99
CA TRP A 14 -10.71 14.26 11.51
C TRP A 14 -11.73 13.13 11.47
N GLY A 15 -11.31 11.87 11.69
CA GLY A 15 -12.19 10.71 11.72
C GLY A 15 -13.01 10.55 10.44
N ILE A 16 -14.32 10.78 10.51
CA ILE A 16 -15.25 10.69 9.38
C ILE A 16 -15.54 12.05 8.71
N GLU A 17 -15.03 13.14 9.28
CA GLU A 17 -15.26 14.50 8.78
C GLU A 17 -14.30 14.86 7.64
N PRO A 18 -14.70 15.76 6.72
CA PRO A 18 -13.82 16.23 5.66
C PRO A 18 -12.58 16.96 6.21
N VAL A 19 -11.42 16.69 5.63
CA VAL A 19 -10.18 17.40 5.96
C VAL A 19 -10.26 18.87 5.48
N LYS A 20 -9.95 19.81 6.37
CA LYS A 20 -9.92 21.25 6.10
C LYS A 20 -8.87 21.57 5.02
N GLN A 21 -9.13 22.59 4.20
CA GLN A 21 -8.25 22.96 3.08
C GLN A 21 -6.81 23.27 3.51
N ASP A 22 -6.62 23.93 4.66
CA ASP A 22 -5.29 24.28 5.19
C ASP A 22 -4.39 23.06 5.48
N TYR A 23 -4.98 21.86 5.57
CA TYR A 23 -4.28 20.60 5.84
C TYR A 23 -4.19 19.69 4.60
N ARG A 24 -4.58 20.19 3.42
CA ARG A 24 -4.45 19.47 2.12
C ARG A 24 -3.15 19.87 1.41
N TYR A 25 -2.01 19.50 1.98
CA TYR A 25 -0.69 19.92 1.49
C TYR A 25 0.00 18.92 0.56
N LEU A 26 -0.56 17.73 0.35
CA LEU A 26 0.05 16.71 -0.53
C LEU A 26 0.07 17.19 -1.98
N GLY A 27 1.27 17.47 -2.48
CA GLY A 27 1.52 17.87 -3.86
C GLY A 27 1.87 16.69 -4.75
N PHE A 28 2.13 17.00 -6.03
CA PHE A 28 2.50 16.00 -7.03
C PHE A 28 3.72 15.15 -6.61
N ILE A 29 4.74 15.78 -6.02
CA ILE A 29 5.97 15.07 -5.61
C ILE A 29 5.69 14.12 -4.45
N ASP A 30 4.86 14.51 -3.48
CA ASP A 30 4.49 13.64 -2.35
C ASP A 30 3.76 12.40 -2.85
N TYR A 31 2.81 12.58 -3.78
CA TYR A 31 2.13 11.46 -4.43
C TYR A 31 3.10 10.59 -5.25
N PHE A 32 4.00 11.21 -6.02
CA PHE A 32 4.99 10.46 -6.81
C PHE A 32 5.88 9.60 -5.92
N VAL A 33 6.39 10.15 -4.80
CA VAL A 33 7.22 9.40 -3.83
C VAL A 33 6.40 8.29 -3.17
N LEU A 34 5.19 8.59 -2.70
CA LEU A 34 4.28 7.62 -2.09
C LEU A 34 4.04 6.42 -3.02
N TRP A 35 3.63 6.69 -4.26
CA TRP A 35 3.32 5.64 -5.23
C TRP A 35 4.55 4.90 -5.74
N SER A 36 5.68 5.59 -5.91
CA SER A 36 6.94 4.93 -6.29
C SER A 36 7.41 3.97 -5.19
N SER A 37 7.27 4.36 -3.92
CA SER A 37 7.66 3.51 -2.80
C SER A 37 6.81 2.23 -2.72
N LEU A 38 5.52 2.31 -3.04
CA LEU A 38 4.62 1.16 -3.10
C LEU A 38 4.86 0.30 -4.36
N GLY A 39 5.26 0.91 -5.47
CA GLY A 39 5.51 0.22 -6.73
C GLY A 39 6.83 -0.56 -6.77
N VAL A 40 7.84 -0.14 -6.00
CA VAL A 40 9.14 -0.82 -5.92
C VAL A 40 9.06 -1.91 -4.84
N GLY A 41 8.38 -3.00 -5.16
CA GLY A 41 8.20 -4.15 -4.27
C GLY A 41 8.65 -5.47 -4.91
N LEU A 42 9.12 -6.41 -4.07
CA LEU A 42 9.51 -7.75 -4.52
C LEU A 42 8.37 -8.49 -5.25
N LEU A 43 7.12 -8.19 -4.90
CA LEU A 43 5.94 -8.75 -5.54
C LEU A 43 5.75 -8.28 -6.98
N VAL A 44 6.05 -7.01 -7.26
CA VAL A 44 5.96 -6.46 -8.61
C VAL A 44 7.02 -7.10 -9.50
N LEU A 45 8.23 -7.32 -8.95
CA LEU A 45 9.28 -8.06 -9.64
C LEU A 45 8.88 -9.52 -9.92
N LEU A 46 8.29 -10.20 -8.92
CA LEU A 46 7.79 -11.56 -9.09
C LEU A 46 6.69 -11.62 -10.15
N ALA A 47 5.70 -10.75 -10.09
CA ALA A 47 4.62 -10.68 -11.07
C ALA A 47 5.15 -10.43 -12.49
N GLY A 48 6.11 -9.52 -12.66
CA GLY A 48 6.79 -9.29 -13.93
C GLY A 48 7.54 -10.54 -14.43
N SER A 49 8.21 -11.27 -13.53
CA SER A 49 8.94 -12.49 -13.90
C SER A 49 8.03 -13.62 -14.41
N LEU A 50 6.76 -13.65 -13.99
CA LEU A 50 5.78 -14.65 -14.45
C LEU A 50 5.34 -14.45 -15.92
N LEU A 51 5.60 -13.27 -16.51
CA LEU A 51 5.26 -12.99 -17.90
C LEU A 51 6.32 -13.50 -18.88
N VAL A 52 7.60 -13.52 -18.48
CA VAL A 52 8.74 -13.87 -19.34
C VAL A 52 8.70 -15.30 -19.92
N PRO A 53 8.19 -16.34 -19.22
CA PRO A 53 8.06 -17.68 -19.79
C PRO A 53 7.07 -17.76 -20.96
N ALA A 54 6.12 -16.82 -21.04
CA ALA A 54 5.02 -16.84 -22.01
C ALA A 54 5.14 -15.74 -23.08
N LEU A 55 5.85 -14.64 -22.78
CA LEU A 55 5.98 -13.46 -23.62
C LEU A 55 7.45 -13.08 -23.76
N SER A 56 7.81 -12.55 -24.93
CA SER A 56 9.11 -11.91 -25.10
C SER A 56 9.20 -10.64 -24.23
N LEU A 57 10.42 -10.15 -23.97
CA LEU A 57 10.63 -8.98 -23.11
C LEU A 57 9.84 -7.73 -23.58
N HIS A 58 9.76 -7.51 -24.89
CA HIS A 58 9.05 -6.35 -25.44
C HIS A 58 7.53 -6.48 -25.26
N GLU A 59 6.97 -7.66 -25.49
CA GLU A 59 5.56 -7.95 -25.26
C GLU A 59 5.20 -7.86 -23.77
N ALA A 60 6.07 -8.35 -22.89
CA ALA A 60 5.89 -8.26 -21.45
C ALA A 60 5.85 -6.80 -20.97
N ILE A 61 6.77 -5.94 -21.46
CA ILE A 61 6.77 -4.50 -21.13
C ILE A 61 5.48 -3.82 -21.63
N LEU A 62 5.07 -4.10 -22.88
CA LEU A 62 3.84 -3.54 -23.44
C LEU A 62 2.61 -3.99 -22.62
N ALA A 63 2.53 -5.28 -22.28
CA ALA A 63 1.45 -5.82 -21.46
C ALA A 63 1.41 -5.17 -20.07
N ILE A 64 2.56 -4.95 -19.42
CA ILE A 64 2.64 -4.27 -18.12
C ILE A 64 2.16 -2.82 -18.24
N VAL A 65 2.61 -2.07 -19.25
CA VAL A 65 2.23 -0.66 -19.43
C VAL A 65 0.73 -0.54 -19.70
N LEU A 66 0.19 -1.35 -20.62
CA LEU A 66 -1.23 -1.33 -20.96
C LEU A 66 -2.09 -1.81 -19.78
N GLY A 67 -1.69 -2.90 -19.13
CA GLY A 67 -2.37 -3.44 -17.96
C GLY A 67 -2.40 -2.45 -16.80
N THR A 68 -1.30 -1.75 -16.54
CA THR A 68 -1.23 -0.72 -15.50
C THR A 68 -2.08 0.50 -15.86
N ALA A 69 -2.04 0.96 -17.12
CA ALA A 69 -2.84 2.09 -17.58
C ALA A 69 -4.35 1.82 -17.43
N ILE A 70 -4.80 0.63 -17.83
CA ILE A 70 -6.21 0.22 -17.71
C ILE A 70 -6.57 -0.05 -16.25
N GLY A 71 -5.70 -0.76 -15.51
CA GLY A 71 -5.91 -1.14 -14.12
C GLY A 71 -5.96 0.05 -13.16
N ASN A 72 -5.30 1.16 -13.49
CA ASN A 72 -5.32 2.37 -12.68
C ASN A 72 -6.59 3.21 -12.88
N LEU A 73 -7.43 2.94 -13.88
CA LEU A 73 -8.64 3.75 -14.12
C LEU A 73 -9.59 3.78 -12.91
N PRO A 74 -9.96 2.64 -12.27
CA PRO A 74 -10.80 2.67 -11.08
C PRO A 74 -10.13 3.38 -9.91
N LEU A 75 -8.81 3.25 -9.78
CA LEU A 75 -8.03 3.92 -8.74
C LEU A 75 -8.05 5.45 -8.93
N ILE A 76 -7.93 5.94 -10.16
CA ILE A 76 -8.05 7.37 -10.50
C ILE A 76 -9.43 7.88 -10.13
N LEU A 77 -10.50 7.15 -10.50
CA LEU A 77 -11.86 7.55 -10.19
C LEU A 77 -12.13 7.60 -8.68
N ALA A 78 -11.70 6.57 -7.95
CA ALA A 78 -11.82 6.52 -6.49
C ALA A 78 -10.98 7.62 -5.81
N GLY A 79 -9.77 7.85 -6.30
CA GLY A 79 -8.85 8.88 -5.81
C GLY A 79 -9.37 10.30 -6.04
N TRP A 80 -10.00 10.55 -7.19
CA TRP A 80 -10.61 11.84 -7.49
C TRP A 80 -11.73 12.15 -6.50
N VAL A 81 -12.69 11.24 -6.32
CA VAL A 81 -13.78 11.42 -5.33
C VAL A 81 -13.22 11.62 -3.92
N GLY A 82 -12.22 10.81 -3.52
CA GLY A 82 -11.56 10.96 -2.22
C GLY A 82 -10.89 12.32 -2.04
N SER A 83 -10.20 12.84 -3.05
CA SER A 83 -9.47 14.11 -3.00
C SER A 83 -10.39 15.33 -3.03
N GLU A 84 -11.48 15.28 -3.80
CA GLU A 84 -12.41 16.40 -3.94
C GLU A 84 -13.17 16.64 -2.63
N TYR A 85 -13.80 15.57 -2.12
CA TYR A 85 -14.58 15.63 -0.88
C TYR A 85 -13.72 15.54 0.39
N ALA A 86 -12.46 15.12 0.28
CA ALA A 86 -11.50 14.92 1.38
C ALA A 86 -12.07 14.12 2.56
N ILE A 87 -12.85 13.09 2.23
CA ILE A 87 -13.44 12.15 3.19
C ILE A 87 -12.80 10.77 3.03
N PRO A 88 -12.76 9.96 4.10
CA PRO A 88 -12.22 8.60 4.03
C PRO A 88 -13.01 7.71 3.05
N THR A 89 -12.32 6.73 2.45
CA THR A 89 -12.92 5.75 1.52
C THR A 89 -14.15 5.05 2.11
N MET A 90 -14.14 4.70 3.39
CA MET A 90 -15.31 4.04 4.00
C MET A 90 -16.52 4.97 4.16
N VAL A 91 -16.32 6.29 4.12
CA VAL A 91 -17.40 7.27 4.09
C VAL A 91 -17.94 7.45 2.67
N THR A 92 -17.08 7.45 1.65
CA THR A 92 -17.54 7.58 0.24
C THR A 92 -18.45 6.44 -0.18
N VAL A 93 -18.16 5.21 0.26
CA VAL A 93 -18.96 4.00 -0.04
C VAL A 93 -20.39 4.06 0.53
N ARG A 94 -20.64 4.90 1.55
CA ARG A 94 -21.99 5.10 2.11
C ARG A 94 -22.96 5.71 1.10
N SER A 95 -22.47 6.45 0.10
CA SER A 95 -23.31 7.03 -0.95
C SER A 95 -23.95 5.95 -1.85
N SER A 96 -23.26 4.83 -2.07
CA SER A 96 -23.72 3.74 -2.94
C SER A 96 -24.50 2.66 -2.18
N PHE A 97 -24.07 2.30 -0.97
CA PHE A 97 -24.62 1.17 -0.21
C PHE A 97 -25.36 1.59 1.08
N GLY A 98 -25.46 2.89 1.36
CA GLY A 98 -25.96 3.42 2.63
C GLY A 98 -25.00 3.17 3.80
N ILE A 99 -25.37 3.68 4.97
CA ILE A 99 -24.56 3.55 6.19
C ILE A 99 -24.42 2.08 6.59
N ARG A 100 -25.51 1.32 6.60
CA ARG A 100 -25.48 -0.10 7.01
C ARG A 100 -24.70 -0.98 6.02
N GLY A 101 -24.84 -0.74 4.72
CA GLY A 101 -24.08 -1.47 3.70
C GLY A 101 -22.59 -1.19 3.74
N SER A 102 -22.17 0.03 4.14
CA SER A 102 -20.76 0.38 4.26
C SER A 102 -19.98 -0.47 5.28
N TYR A 103 -20.64 -1.03 6.30
CA TYR A 103 -19.99 -1.93 7.25
C TYR A 103 -19.50 -3.22 6.60
N ILE A 104 -20.25 -3.76 5.63
CA ILE A 104 -19.84 -4.97 4.90
C ILE A 104 -18.59 -4.67 4.07
N ALA A 105 -18.59 -3.56 3.32
CA ALA A 105 -17.42 -3.13 2.55
C ALA A 105 -16.20 -2.88 3.45
N THR A 106 -16.42 -2.26 4.62
CA THR A 106 -15.36 -2.02 5.62
C THR A 106 -14.80 -3.34 6.15
N PHE A 107 -15.65 -4.31 6.47
CA PHE A 107 -15.23 -5.62 6.96
C PHE A 107 -14.43 -6.40 5.92
N LEU A 108 -14.88 -6.40 4.66
CA LEU A 108 -14.16 -7.02 3.56
C LEU A 108 -12.80 -6.36 3.32
N ASN A 109 -12.72 -5.02 3.40
CA ASN A 109 -11.46 -4.31 3.31
C ASN A 109 -10.52 -4.64 4.48
N LEU A 110 -11.05 -4.81 5.69
CA LEU A 110 -10.26 -5.25 6.84
C LEU A 110 -9.66 -6.64 6.61
N ILE A 111 -10.45 -7.60 6.11
CA ILE A 111 -9.94 -8.93 5.76
C ILE A 111 -8.84 -8.83 4.70
N GLN A 112 -9.05 -8.02 3.67
CA GLN A 112 -8.07 -7.81 2.61
C GLN A 112 -6.78 -7.18 3.14
N LEU A 113 -6.86 -6.21 4.06
CA LEU A 113 -5.70 -5.60 4.69
C LEU A 113 -4.94 -6.61 5.56
N VAL A 114 -5.63 -7.41 6.37
CA VAL A 114 -5.00 -8.48 7.17
C VAL A 114 -4.32 -9.50 6.26
N GLY A 115 -4.98 -9.90 5.17
CA GLY A 115 -4.40 -10.81 4.17
C GLY A 115 -3.15 -10.22 3.51
N TRP A 116 -3.19 -8.93 3.16
CA TRP A 116 -2.05 -8.23 2.58
C TRP A 116 -0.87 -8.14 3.56
N THR A 117 -1.12 -7.74 4.82
CA THR A 117 -0.09 -7.68 5.86
C THR A 117 0.54 -9.05 6.12
N ALA A 118 -0.27 -10.10 6.23
CA ALA A 118 0.26 -11.46 6.41
C ALA A 118 1.16 -11.88 5.25
N PHE A 119 0.78 -11.53 4.02
CA PHE A 119 1.57 -11.82 2.84
C PHE A 119 2.90 -11.05 2.81
N GLU A 120 2.90 -9.75 3.12
CA GLU A 120 4.12 -8.95 3.23
C GLU A 120 5.08 -9.51 4.28
N VAL A 121 4.58 -9.89 5.47
CA VAL A 121 5.38 -10.50 6.53
C VAL A 121 6.04 -11.80 6.06
N ILE A 122 5.32 -12.66 5.34
CA ILE A 122 5.89 -13.91 4.80
C ILE A 122 7.01 -13.63 3.80
N ILE A 123 6.82 -12.64 2.93
CA ILE A 123 7.82 -12.29 1.91
C ILE A 123 9.07 -11.67 2.55
N MET A 124 8.89 -10.78 3.54
CA MET A 124 10.00 -10.23 4.32
C MET A 124 10.76 -11.32 5.08
N ALA A 125 10.03 -12.26 5.70
CA ALA A 125 10.63 -13.38 6.42
C ALA A 125 11.45 -14.29 5.49
N LYS A 126 10.95 -14.60 4.29
CA LYS A 126 11.69 -15.37 3.28
C LYS A 126 12.95 -14.65 2.78
N ALA A 127 12.85 -13.33 2.56
CA ALA A 127 14.00 -12.52 2.17
C ALA A 127 15.07 -12.52 3.28
N ALA A 128 14.68 -12.29 4.54
CA ALA A 128 15.57 -12.33 5.69
C ALA A 128 16.20 -13.72 5.91
N ASP A 129 15.42 -14.79 5.72
CA ASP A 129 15.90 -16.17 5.84
C ASP A 129 16.97 -16.50 4.79
N THR A 130 16.78 -16.04 3.55
CA THR A 130 17.75 -16.21 2.46
C THR A 130 19.07 -15.49 2.79
N ILE A 131 18.98 -14.30 3.39
CA ILE A 131 20.15 -13.55 3.86
C ILE A 131 20.83 -14.28 5.04
N SER A 132 20.05 -14.77 6.01
CA SER A 132 20.55 -15.54 7.15
C SER A 132 21.28 -16.81 6.70
N LEU A 133 20.74 -17.53 5.72
CA LEU A 133 21.38 -18.71 5.16
C LEU A 133 22.71 -18.38 4.48
N SER A 134 22.76 -17.28 3.72
CA SER A 134 23.97 -16.90 2.99
C SER A 134 25.10 -16.39 3.89
N ILE A 135 24.79 -15.79 5.04
CA ILE A 135 25.79 -15.23 5.98
C ILE A 135 26.14 -16.22 7.09
N ALA A 136 25.14 -16.81 7.73
CA ALA A 136 25.29 -17.59 8.95
C ALA A 136 25.08 -19.10 8.75
N GLY A 137 24.68 -19.55 7.55
CA GLY A 137 24.38 -20.96 7.28
C GLY A 137 23.15 -21.49 8.00
N TYR A 138 22.33 -20.60 8.59
CA TYR A 138 21.14 -20.95 9.37
C TYR A 138 19.87 -20.48 8.65
N SER A 139 18.95 -21.42 8.40
CA SER A 139 17.62 -21.14 7.85
C SER A 139 16.54 -21.49 8.88
N ASN A 140 15.72 -20.52 9.21
CA ASN A 140 14.51 -20.65 10.00
C ASN A 140 13.53 -19.52 9.65
N THR A 141 12.73 -19.74 8.61
CA THR A 141 11.71 -18.77 8.17
C THR A 141 10.69 -18.46 9.27
N THR A 142 10.31 -19.44 10.10
CA THR A 142 9.33 -19.25 11.18
C THR A 142 9.81 -18.26 12.22
N LEU A 143 11.10 -18.29 12.57
CA LEU A 143 11.71 -17.31 13.46
C LEU A 143 11.54 -15.89 12.90
N TRP A 144 11.85 -15.69 11.61
CA TRP A 144 11.72 -14.38 10.97
C TRP A 144 10.27 -13.91 10.87
N ILE A 145 9.30 -14.81 10.67
CA ILE A 145 7.87 -14.45 10.72
C ILE A 145 7.50 -13.91 12.11
N VAL A 146 7.90 -14.60 13.18
CA VAL A 146 7.60 -14.17 14.55
C VAL A 146 8.25 -12.82 14.85
N VAL A 147 9.51 -12.64 14.45
CA VAL A 147 10.23 -11.35 14.59
C VAL A 147 9.46 -10.23 13.90
N PHE A 148 9.13 -10.37 12.62
CA PHE A 148 8.44 -9.30 11.87
C PHE A 148 6.97 -9.10 12.26
N THR A 149 6.33 -10.06 12.92
CA THR A 149 4.96 -9.88 13.43
C THR A 149 4.93 -9.18 14.78
N MET A 150 6.03 -9.23 15.55
CA MET A 150 6.14 -8.62 16.88
C MET A 150 6.56 -7.15 16.86
N PHE A 151 7.09 -6.65 15.75
CA PHE A 151 7.52 -5.26 15.53
C PHE A 151 6.59 -4.54 14.55
#